data_AF-A0AA38PE36-F1
#
_entry.id   AF-A0AA38PE36-F1
#
_cell.length_a   1.000
_cell.length_b   1.000
_cell.length_c   1.000
_cell.angle_alpha   90.00
_cell.angle_beta   90.00
_cell.angle_gamma   90.00
#
_symmetry.space_group_name_H-M   'P 1'
#
loop_
_entity.id
_entity.type
_entity.pdbx_description
1 polymer ?
#
loop_
_entity_poly.entity_id
_entity_poly.type
_entity_poly.pdbx_seq_one_letter_code
_entity_poly.pdbx_strand_id
1 'polypeptide(L)'
;MPLFSTRRHPHTHSTSSSSRRRERYYHRRDPDHVAAGYKAALANPNTTSAGRKLAKHELRAMGRSTHVPFMTKVKRTFGIRSTPRRKREQEKYYEREHRHRRRY
;
A
#
# COMPACT_ATOMS: atom_id res chain seq x y z
N MET A 1 -44.47 -30.28 13.93
CA MET A 1 -44.36 -30.23 12.46
C MET A 1 -44.27 -28.78 11.99
N PRO A 2 -43.06 -28.26 11.74
CA PRO A 2 -42.84 -27.22 10.73
C PRO A 2 -41.86 -27.69 9.63
N LEU A 3 -42.29 -27.56 8.38
CA LEU A 3 -41.55 -27.83 7.14
C LEU A 3 -40.69 -26.62 6.73
N PHE A 4 -39.44 -26.52 7.17
CA PHE A 4 -38.48 -25.62 6.51
C PHE A 4 -37.08 -26.26 6.50
N SER A 5 -36.72 -26.84 5.36
CA SER A 5 -35.36 -27.32 5.10
C SER A 5 -34.45 -26.12 4.82
N THR A 6 -33.66 -25.70 5.80
CA THR A 6 -32.56 -24.78 5.54
C THR A 6 -31.44 -25.55 4.84
N ARG A 7 -31.49 -25.56 3.51
CA ARG A 7 -30.40 -25.99 2.62
C ARG A 7 -29.18 -25.10 2.89
N ARG A 8 -28.25 -25.59 3.72
CA ARG A 8 -26.92 -24.99 3.85
C ARG A 8 -26.19 -25.21 2.53
N HIS A 9 -26.12 -24.16 1.72
CA HIS A 9 -25.21 -24.12 0.58
C HIS A 9 -23.80 -23.94 1.12
N PRO A 10 -22.87 -24.89 0.88
CA PRO A 10 -21.46 -24.66 1.17
C PRO A 10 -20.99 -23.53 0.24
N HIS A 11 -20.52 -22.44 0.83
CA HIS A 11 -19.82 -21.38 0.10
C HIS A 11 -18.46 -21.95 -0.31
N THR A 12 -18.43 -22.63 -1.45
CA THR A 12 -17.20 -22.95 -2.14
C THR A 12 -16.58 -21.61 -2.55
N HIS A 13 -15.59 -21.16 -1.79
CA HIS A 13 -14.67 -20.14 -2.26
C HIS A 13 -13.88 -20.76 -3.42
N SER A 14 -14.44 -20.67 -4.62
CA SER A 14 -13.70 -20.85 -5.86
C SER A 14 -12.63 -19.77 -5.85
N THR A 15 -11.44 -20.09 -5.32
CA THR A 15 -10.23 -19.37 -5.65
C THR A 15 -10.00 -19.64 -7.12
N SER A 16 -10.65 -18.87 -7.98
CA SER A 16 -10.23 -18.71 -9.35
C SER A 16 -8.81 -18.17 -9.25
N SER A 17 -7.86 -19.10 -9.25
CA SER A 17 -6.46 -18.85 -9.56
C SER A 17 -6.44 -18.41 -11.01
N SER A 18 -6.90 -17.18 -11.21
CA SER A 18 -6.63 -16.37 -12.37
C SER A 18 -5.13 -16.16 -12.33
N SER A 19 -4.40 -17.18 -12.82
CA SER A 19 -3.07 -17.05 -13.35
C SER A 19 -3.20 -16.15 -14.57
N ARG A 20 -3.45 -14.85 -14.30
CA ARG A 20 -3.09 -13.79 -15.21
C ARG A 20 -1.60 -13.96 -15.36
N ARG A 21 -1.26 -14.66 -16.43
CA ARG A 21 0.01 -14.68 -17.11
C ARG A 21 0.81 -13.49 -16.60
N ARG A 22 1.81 -13.78 -15.77
CA ARG A 22 2.96 -12.89 -15.63
C ARG A 22 3.64 -12.95 -17.00
N GLU A 23 2.99 -12.31 -17.97
CA GLU A 23 3.56 -11.93 -19.25
C GLU A 23 4.81 -11.17 -18.83
N ARG A 24 5.96 -11.81 -19.04
CA ARG A 24 7.27 -11.26 -18.78
C ARG A 24 7.50 -10.18 -19.84
N TYR A 25 6.75 -9.09 -19.73
CA TYR A 25 7.14 -7.85 -20.36
C TYR A 25 8.41 -7.46 -19.63
N TYR A 26 9.52 -7.48 -20.34
CA TYR A 26 10.71 -6.73 -19.99
C TYR A 26 10.33 -5.24 -20.00
N HIS A 27 9.52 -4.83 -19.03
CA HIS A 27 9.16 -3.45 -18.83
C HIS A 27 10.48 -2.73 -18.55
N ARG A 28 10.86 -1.87 -19.48
CA ARG A 28 11.86 -0.83 -19.24
C ARG A 28 11.61 -0.29 -17.84
N ARG A 29 12.67 -0.15 -17.03
CA ARG A 29 12.55 0.36 -15.67
C ARG A 29 11.82 1.70 -15.73
N ASP A 30 10.57 1.72 -15.27
CA ASP A 30 9.83 2.98 -15.21
C ASP A 30 10.57 3.93 -14.26
N PRO A 31 10.89 5.15 -14.71
CA PRO A 31 11.64 6.10 -13.91
C PRO A 31 10.92 6.42 -12.60
N ASP A 32 9.59 6.34 -12.57
CA ASP A 32 8.78 6.52 -11.36
C ASP A 32 8.98 5.40 -10.34
N HIS A 33 9.07 4.14 -10.79
CA HIS A 33 9.35 3.00 -9.92
C HIS A 33 10.76 3.07 -9.34
N VAL A 34 11.74 3.49 -10.15
CA VAL A 34 13.11 3.71 -9.68
C VAL A 34 13.17 4.79 -8.60
N ALA A 35 12.51 5.92 -8.83
CA ALA A 35 12.45 6.99 -7.82
C ALA A 35 11.68 6.59 -6.56
N ALA A 36 10.63 5.79 -6.69
CA ALA A 36 9.94 5.23 -5.53
C ALA A 36 10.88 4.34 -4.70
N GLY A 37 11.75 3.56 -5.35
CA GLY A 37 12.79 2.77 -4.70
C GLY A 37 13.77 3.63 -3.90
N TYR A 38 14.29 4.71 -4.49
CA TYR A 38 15.18 5.63 -3.77
C TYR A 38 14.48 6.36 -2.61
N LYS A 39 13.21 6.77 -2.77
CA LYS A 39 12.42 7.35 -1.67
C LYS A 39 12.22 6.35 -0.54
N ALA A 40 11.98 5.09 -0.85
CA ALA A 40 11.88 4.03 0.14
C ALA A 40 13.21 3.84 0.88
N ALA A 41 14.35 3.92 0.17
CA ALA A 41 15.67 3.85 0.78
C ALA A 41 15.92 5.00 1.77
N LEU A 42 15.42 6.20 1.50
CA LEU A 42 15.50 7.34 2.43
C LEU A 42 14.64 7.18 3.68
N ALA A 43 13.53 6.45 3.59
CA ALA A 43 12.63 6.21 4.71
C ALA A 43 13.05 5.00 5.56
N ASN A 44 13.76 4.03 4.98
CA ASN A 44 14.11 2.79 5.67
C ASN A 44 15.17 3.02 6.77
N PRO A 45 14.91 2.71 8.05
CA PRO A 45 15.92 2.85 9.11
C PRO A 45 17.12 1.93 8.90
N ASN A 46 16.94 0.81 8.19
CA ASN A 46 17.98 -0.20 7.99
C ASN A 46 18.89 0.10 6.78
N THR A 47 18.71 1.24 6.10
CA THR A 47 19.62 1.64 5.01
C THR A 47 20.84 2.35 5.56
N THR A 48 21.99 2.03 4.98
CA THR A 48 23.26 2.65 5.36
C THR A 48 23.25 4.15 5.08
N SER A 49 24.11 4.91 5.78
CA SER A 49 24.32 6.33 5.53
C SER A 49 24.74 6.60 4.08
N ALA A 50 25.68 5.81 3.55
CA ALA A 50 26.14 5.88 2.17
C ALA A 50 24.99 5.59 1.17
N GLY A 51 24.19 4.55 1.40
CA GLY A 51 23.04 4.22 0.56
C GLY A 51 21.99 5.33 0.53
N ARG A 52 21.72 5.98 1.66
CA ARG A 52 20.84 7.17 1.72
C ARG A 52 21.44 8.37 1.00
N LYS A 53 22.76 8.60 1.08
CA LYS A 53 23.44 9.69 0.34
C LYS A 53 23.31 9.49 -1.16
N LEU A 54 23.54 8.27 -1.65
CA LEU A 54 23.35 7.91 -3.04
C LEU A 54 21.89 8.09 -3.47
N ALA A 55 20.93 7.58 -2.70
CA ALA A 55 19.51 7.75 -3.02
C ALA A 55 19.08 9.22 -3.10
N LYS A 56 19.61 10.11 -2.24
CA LYS A 56 19.39 11.55 -2.34
C LYS A 56 19.99 12.13 -3.62
N HIS A 57 21.20 11.71 -3.98
CA HIS A 57 21.89 12.16 -5.18
C HIS A 57 21.08 11.78 -6.43
N GLU A 58 20.69 10.52 -6.55
CA GLU A 58 19.88 10.01 -7.66
C GLU A 58 18.52 10.72 -7.78
N LEU A 59 17.82 10.93 -6.67
CA LEU A 59 16.56 11.66 -6.69
C LEU A 59 16.72 13.12 -7.13
N ARG A 60 17.81 13.79 -6.75
CA ARG A 60 18.11 15.15 -7.21
C ARG A 60 18.46 15.16 -8.70
N ALA A 61 19.26 14.20 -9.17
CA ALA A 61 19.60 14.06 -10.59
C ALA A 61 18.34 13.82 -11.44
N MET A 62 17.35 13.12 -10.90
CA MET A 62 16.04 12.90 -11.54
C MET A 62 15.06 14.08 -11.39
N GLY A 63 15.45 15.20 -10.76
CA GLY A 63 14.56 16.34 -10.52
C GLY A 63 13.40 16.04 -9.55
N ARG A 64 13.52 15.01 -8.71
CA ARG A 64 12.46 14.57 -7.79
C ARG A 64 12.73 15.02 -6.35
N SER A 65 11.64 15.18 -5.59
CA SER A 65 11.73 15.52 -4.17
C SER A 65 12.40 14.40 -3.35
N THR A 66 13.41 14.80 -2.57
CA THR A 66 14.13 13.95 -1.61
C THR A 66 13.50 13.95 -0.22
N HIS A 67 12.46 14.76 0.00
CA HIS A 67 11.91 15.00 1.31
C HIS A 67 11.05 13.81 1.78
N VAL A 68 11.46 13.20 2.88
CA VAL A 68 10.66 12.24 3.64
C VAL A 68 10.23 12.94 4.93
N PRO A 69 8.92 13.04 5.22
CA PRO A 69 8.43 13.71 6.42
C PRO A 69 9.10 13.18 7.69
N PHE A 70 9.45 14.07 8.62
CA PHE A 70 10.12 13.71 9.87
C PHE A 70 9.34 12.63 10.64
N MET A 71 8.02 12.80 10.75
CA MET A 71 7.12 11.81 11.37
C MET A 71 7.19 10.43 10.70
N THR A 72 7.39 10.35 9.38
CA THR A 72 7.56 9.07 8.69
C THR A 72 8.82 8.35 9.16
N LYS A 73 9.91 9.08 9.38
CA LYS A 73 11.16 8.50 9.89
C LYS A 73 10.99 8.03 11.33
N VAL A 74 10.48 8.90 12.20
CA VAL A 74 10.21 8.60 13.62
C VAL A 74 9.32 7.37 13.78
N LYS A 75 8.19 7.31 13.07
CA LYS A 75 7.30 6.15 13.11
C LYS A 75 7.99 4.86 12.68
N ARG A 76 8.85 4.93 11.66
CA ARG A 76 9.56 3.75 11.15
C ARG A 76 10.69 3.30 12.08
N THR A 77 11.39 4.22 12.75
CA THR A 77 12.42 3.88 13.75
C THR A 77 11.80 3.21 14.97
N PHE A 78 10.62 3.64 15.40
CA PHE A 78 9.90 3.03 16.54
C PHE A 78 9.00 1.85 16.15
N GLY A 79 9.07 1.36 14.91
CA GLY A 79 8.22 0.24 14.45
C GLY A 79 6.72 0.54 14.37
N ILE A 80 6.32 1.80 14.57
CA ILE A 80 4.92 2.27 14.53
C ILE A 80 4.49 2.34 13.07
N ARG A 81 4.01 1.20 12.53
CA ARG A 81 3.46 1.15 11.18
C ARG A 81 2.19 2.00 11.14
N SER A 82 2.08 2.94 10.19
CA SER A 82 0.80 3.56 9.85
C SER A 82 -0.24 2.47 9.58
N THR A 83 -1.49 2.71 10.01
CA THR A 83 -2.61 1.79 9.80
C THR A 83 -2.58 1.25 8.37
N PRO A 84 -2.73 -0.07 8.17
CA PRO A 84 -2.69 -0.66 6.84
C PRO A 84 -3.65 0.09 5.92
N ARG A 85 -3.22 0.42 4.69
CA ARG A 85 -4.01 1.19 3.73
C ARG A 85 -5.45 0.66 3.57
N ARG A 86 -5.62 -0.66 3.67
CA ARG A 86 -6.91 -1.35 3.65
C ARG A 86 -7.87 -0.93 4.79
N LYS A 87 -7.35 -0.70 6.01
CA LYS A 87 -8.16 -0.20 7.15
C LYS A 87 -8.58 1.26 6.92
N ARG A 88 -7.67 2.08 6.39
CA ARG A 88 -7.95 3.50 6.06
C ARG A 88 -9.00 3.65 4.96
N GLU A 89 -9.03 2.74 4.00
CA GLU A 89 -10.04 2.74 2.93
C GLU A 89 -11.40 2.25 3.44
N GLN A 90 -11.43 1.24 4.32
CA GLN A 90 -12.65 0.81 5.01
C GLN A 90 -13.24 1.92 5.88
N GLU A 91 -12.43 2.57 6.73
CA GLU A 91 -12.88 3.70 7.56
C GLU A 91 -13.48 4.82 6.71
N LYS A 92 -12.82 5.22 5.62
CA LYS A 92 -13.36 6.24 4.70
C LYS A 92 -14.69 5.83 4.05
N TYR A 93 -14.87 4.54 3.76
CA TYR A 93 -16.12 4.04 3.20
C TYR A 93 -17.25 4.12 4.22
N TYR A 94 -17.02 3.64 5.45
CA TYR A 94 -17.96 3.78 6.57
C TYR A 94 -18.31 5.24 6.87
N GLU A 95 -17.31 6.13 6.86
CA GLU A 95 -17.50 7.56 7.12
C GLU A 95 -18.30 8.26 6.00
N ARG A 96 -18.14 7.81 4.75
CA ARG A 96 -18.90 8.32 3.59
C ARG A 96 -20.36 7.84 3.61
N GLU A 97 -20.60 6.58 3.94
CA GLU A 97 -21.95 5.99 4.11
C GLU A 97 -22.71 6.67 5.27
N HIS A 98 -22.06 6.89 6.41
CA HIS A 98 -22.71 7.50 7.58
C HIS A 98 -22.97 9.01 7.45
N ARG A 99 -22.23 9.72 6.59
CA ARG A 99 -22.51 11.15 6.30
C ARG A 99 -23.83 11.36 5.56
N HIS A 100 -24.27 10.37 4.77
CA HIS A 100 -25.53 10.43 4.04
C HIS A 100 -26.77 10.18 4.91
N ARG A 101 -26.62 9.48 6.05
CA ARG A 101 -27.71 9.18 6.99
C ARG A 101 -28.03 10.31 7.98
N ARG A 102 -27.25 11.39 8.02
CA ARG A 102 -27.46 12.56 8.91
C ARG A 102 -28.12 13.76 8.23
N ARG A 103 -28.61 13.60 6.99
CA ARG A 103 -29.26 14.68 6.20
C ARG A 103 -30.75 14.48 5.96
N TYR A 104 -31.43 13.68 6.77
CA TYR A 104 -32.89 13.61 6.82
C TYR A 104 -33.35 13.70 8.27
#